data_AF-A0A442TF05-F1
#
_entry.id   AF-A0A442TF05-F1
#
_cell.length_a   1.000
_cell.length_b   1.000
_cell.length_c   1.000
_cell.angle_alpha   90.00
_cell.angle_beta   90.00
_cell.angle_gamma   90.00
#
_symmetry.space_group_name_H-M   'P 1'
#
loop_
_entity.id
_entity.type
_entity.pdbx_description
1 polymer ?
#
loop_
_entity_poly.entity_id
_entity_poly.type
_entity_poly.pdbx_seq_one_letter_code
_entity_poly.pdbx_strand_id
1 'polypeptide(L)' 'MSSGDAQAGLADASRMRDFIVIILALLEELDSLTPEEPDRSVFHEHAGLFDDIAEYPGFGAAAARRAAGAGNS' A
#
# COMPACT_ATOMS: atom_id res chain seq x y z
N MET A 1 3.95 -24.81 8.64
CA MET A 1 3.81 -23.40 9.04
C MET A 1 3.61 -23.35 10.55
N SER A 2 4.43 -22.57 11.26
CA SER A 2 4.24 -22.35 12.70
C SER A 2 3.13 -21.33 12.95
N SER A 3 2.51 -21.37 14.12
CA SER A 3 1.58 -20.30 14.57
C SER A 3 2.25 -18.91 14.54
N GLY A 4 3.58 -18.85 14.73
CA GLY A 4 4.35 -17.61 14.64
C GLY A 4 4.44 -17.04 13.23
N ASP A 5 4.56 -17.90 12.21
CA ASP A 5 4.64 -17.48 10.81
C ASP A 5 3.30 -16.91 10.32
N ALA A 6 2.20 -17.54 10.75
CA ALA A 6 0.85 -17.08 10.46
C ALA A 6 0.59 -15.69 11.06
N GLN A 7 1.00 -15.49 12.33
CA GLN A 7 0.86 -14.22 13.02
C GLN A 7 1.70 -13.11 12.37
N ALA A 8 2.93 -13.42 11.96
CA ALA A 8 3.80 -12.47 11.27
C ALA A 8 3.22 -12.06 9.91
N GLY A 9 2.76 -13.03 9.10
CA GLY A 9 2.15 -12.74 7.80
C GLY A 9 0.88 -11.88 7.91
N LEU A 10 0.04 -12.11 8.93
CA LEU A 10 -1.13 -11.28 9.17
C LEU A 10 -0.75 -9.87 9.63
N ALA A 11 0.27 -9.73 10.50
CA ALA A 11 0.76 -8.43 10.91
C ALA A 11 1.30 -7.62 9.72
N ASP A 12 2.05 -8.26 8.83
CA ASP A 12 2.55 -7.62 7.60
C ASP A 12 1.39 -7.19 6.69
N ALA A 13 0.38 -8.04 6.49
CA ALA A 13 -0.80 -7.71 5.69
C ALA A 13 -1.56 -6.50 6.28
N SER A 14 -1.71 -6.45 7.60
CA SER A 14 -2.32 -5.30 8.29
C SER A 14 -1.50 -4.03 8.11
N ARG A 15 -0.17 -4.09 8.18
CA ARG A 15 0.68 -2.91 7.88
C ARG A 15 0.50 -2.43 6.45
N MET A 16 0.40 -3.32 5.47
CA MET A 16 0.17 -2.93 4.07
C MET A 16 -1.18 -2.24 3.91
N ARG A 17 -2.24 -2.72 4.60
CA ARG A 17 -3.52 -2.00 4.66
C ARG A 17 -3.35 -0.59 5.22
N ASP A 18 -2.62 -0.44 6.32
CA ASP A 18 -2.45 0.86 6.97
C ASP A 18 -1.68 1.85 6.07
N PHE A 19 -0.67 1.38 5.31
CA PHE A 19 -0.02 2.19 4.28
C PHE A 19 -0.97 2.61 3.16
N ILE A 20 -1.80 1.70 2.66
CA ILE A 20 -2.82 2.03 1.64
C ILE A 20 -3.76 3.13 2.15
N VAL A 21 -4.20 3.05 3.41
CA VAL A 21 -5.05 4.10 4.01
C VAL A 21 -4.34 5.45 4.05
N ILE A 22 -3.05 5.49 4.39
CA ILE A 22 -2.26 6.73 4.39
C ILE A 22 -2.17 7.30 2.97
N ILE A 23 -1.88 6.47 1.97
CA ILE A 23 -1.77 6.93 0.57
C ILE A 23 -3.10 7.49 0.06
N LEU A 24 -4.22 6.84 0.40
CA LEU A 24 -5.55 7.34 0.04
C LEU A 24 -5.83 8.71 0.66
N ALA A 25 -5.40 8.95 1.91
CA ALA A 25 -5.50 10.26 2.54
C ALA A 25 -4.63 11.32 1.84
N LEU A 26 -3.39 10.97 1.47
CA LEU A 26 -2.50 11.87 0.72
C LEU A 26 -3.05 12.20 -0.67
N LEU A 27 -3.70 11.24 -1.34
CA LEU A 27 -4.38 11.51 -2.61
C LEU A 27 -5.54 12.49 -2.44
N GLU A 28 -6.33 12.36 -1.36
CA GLU A 28 -7.41 13.30 -1.04
C GLU A 28 -6.87 14.71 -0.77
N GLU A 29 -5.71 14.86 -0.13
CA GLU A 29 -5.04 16.16 0.04
C GLU A 29 -4.72 16.82 -1.33
N LEU A 30 -4.42 16.00 -2.34
CA LEU A 30 -4.09 16.44 -3.70
C LEU A 30 -5.31 16.63 -4.61
N ASP A 31 -6.55 16.39 -4.15
CA ASP A 31 -7.78 16.67 -4.94
C ASP A 31 -7.94 18.16 -5.27
N SER A 32 -7.25 19.04 -4.54
CA SER A 32 -7.22 20.48 -4.79
C SER A 32 -6.23 20.89 -5.89
N LEU A 33 -5.45 19.95 -6.44
CA LEU A 33 -4.45 20.22 -7.48
C LEU A 33 -5.11 20.71 -8.77
N THR A 34 -4.61 21.83 -9.28
CA THR A 34 -5.10 22.44 -10.52
C THR A 34 -4.02 22.42 -11.62
N PRO A 35 -4.37 22.48 -12.90
CA PRO A 35 -3.39 22.56 -13.99
C PRO A 35 -2.41 23.75 -13.85
N GLU A 36 -2.88 24.82 -13.21
CA GLU A 36 -2.15 26.05 -12.94
C GLU A 36 -1.18 25.95 -11.75
N GLU A 37 -1.11 24.80 -11.05
CA GLU A 37 -0.20 24.59 -9.93
C GLU A 37 1.25 24.98 -10.31
N PRO A 38 1.83 26.01 -9.64
CA PRO A 38 3.17 26.47 -9.93
C PRO A 38 4.25 25.45 -9.54
N ASP A 39 4.02 24.65 -8.49
CA ASP A 39 4.96 23.63 -8.08
C ASP A 39 4.76 22.31 -8.85
N ARG A 40 5.61 22.09 -9.85
CA ARG A 40 5.55 20.88 -10.67
C ARG A 40 5.99 19.62 -9.94
N SER A 41 6.68 19.73 -8.79
CA SER A 41 7.09 18.56 -8.01
C SER A 41 5.89 17.79 -7.44
N VAL A 42 4.79 18.49 -7.15
CA VAL A 42 3.55 17.89 -6.64
C VAL A 42 2.94 16.88 -7.62
N PHE A 43 3.08 17.07 -8.94
CA PHE A 43 2.61 16.08 -9.92
C PHE A 43 3.48 14.82 -9.92
N HIS A 44 4.78 14.94 -9.64
CA HIS A 44 5.67 13.79 -9.49
C HIS A 44 5.37 13.03 -8.19
N GLU A 45 5.09 13.74 -7.11
CA GLU A 45 4.63 13.13 -5.85
C GLU A 45 3.29 12.42 -6.05
N HIS A 46 2.34 13.05 -6.74
CA HIS A 46 1.04 12.45 -7.07
C HIS A 46 1.18 11.17 -7.90
N ALA A 47 2.10 11.16 -8.88
CA ALA A 47 2.42 9.95 -9.64
C ALA A 47 3.01 8.84 -8.74
N GLY A 48 3.92 9.21 -7.83
CA GLY A 48 4.50 8.27 -6.86
C GLY A 48 3.45 7.61 -5.95
N LEU A 49 2.43 8.36 -5.52
CA LEU A 49 1.32 7.81 -4.73
C LEU A 49 0.50 6.77 -5.52
N PHE A 50 0.33 6.95 -6.83
CA PHE A 50 -0.32 5.94 -7.67
C PHE A 50 0.55 4.69 -7.87
N ASP A 51 1.85 4.85 -8.05
CA ASP A 51 2.79 3.73 -8.14
C ASP A 51 2.76 2.92 -6.83
N ASP A 52 2.77 3.60 -5.68
CA ASP A 52 2.64 2.96 -4.37
C ASP A 52 1.33 2.17 -4.21
N ILE A 53 0.19 2.72 -4.66
CA ILE A 53 -1.10 1.99 -4.68
C ILE A 53 -1.06 0.76 -5.58
N ALA A 54 -0.30 0.78 -6.68
CA ALA A 54 -0.18 -0.37 -7.55
C ALA A 54 0.59 -1.53 -6.88
N GLU A 55 1.53 -1.23 -5.98
CA GLU A 55 2.44 -2.21 -5.39
C GLU A 55 1.97 -2.75 -4.02
N TYR A 56 1.60 -1.87 -3.08
CA TYR A 56 1.31 -2.27 -1.69
C TYR A 56 0.16 -3.28 -1.52
N PRO A 57 -0.94 -3.23 -2.29
CA PRO A 57 -1.96 -4.27 -2.26
C PRO A 57 -1.42 -5.65 -2.64
N GLY A 58 -0.47 -5.71 -3.59
CA GLY A 58 0.22 -6.93 -3.98
C GLY A 58 1.02 -7.53 -2.82
N PHE A 59 1.78 -6.71 -2.10
CA PHE A 59 2.51 -7.14 -0.90
C PHE A 59 1.59 -7.60 0.22
N GLY A 60 0.49 -6.88 0.46
CA GLY A 60 -0.52 -7.27 1.44
C GLY A 60 -1.18 -8.60 1.11
N ALA A 61 -1.54 -8.82 -0.16
CA ALA A 61 -2.10 -10.09 -0.62
C ALA A 61 -1.09 -11.25 -0.48
N ALA A 62 0.18 -11.02 -0.82
CA ALA A 62 1.23 -12.02 -0.63
C ALA A 62 1.41 -12.36 0.87
N ALA A 63 1.42 -11.37 1.75
CA ALA A 63 1.53 -11.55 3.20
C ALA A 63 0.33 -12.33 3.77
N ALA A 64 -0.89 -12.00 3.35
CA ALA A 64 -2.11 -12.70 3.74
C ALA A 64 -2.09 -14.17 3.28
N ARG A 65 -1.64 -14.44 2.05
CA ARG A 65 -1.47 -15.82 1.53
C ARG A 65 -0.43 -16.61 2.32
N ARG A 66 0.70 -15.99 2.67
CA ARG A 66 1.69 -16.60 3.58
C ARG A 66 1.06 -16.92 4.93
N ALA A 67 0.29 -16.00 5.51
CA ALA A 67 -0.40 -16.20 6.78
C ALA A 67 -1.40 -17.37 6.75
N ALA A 68 -2.05 -17.57 5.60
CA ALA A 68 -2.95 -18.69 5.33
C ALA A 68 -2.22 -20.02 5.06
N GLY A 69 -0.89 -20.02 4.92
CA GLY A 69 -0.09 -21.21 4.62
C GLY A 69 -0.01 -21.59 3.15
N ALA A 70 -0.35 -20.69 2.23
CA ALA A 70 -0.36 -20.94 0.78
C ALA A 70 1.04 -20.92 0.13
N GLY A 71 2.04 -21.46 0.82
CA GLY A 71 3.33 -21.91 0.27
C GLY A 71 3.50 -23.43 0.25
N ASN A 72 2.45 -24.18 0.65
CA ASN A 72 2.42 -25.65 0.62
C ASN A 72 1.53 -26.15 -0.54
N SER A 73 1.95 -25.90 -1.77
CA SER A 73 1.40 -26.55 -2.98
C SER A 73 2.53 -27.26 -3.70
#